data_AF-A0A0U5GQ23-F1
#
_entry.id   AF-A0A0U5GQ23-F1
#
_cell.length_a   1.000
_cell.length_b   1.000
_cell.length_c   1.000
_cell.angle_alpha   90.00
_cell.angle_beta   90.00
_cell.angle_gamma   90.00
#
_symmetry.space_group_name_H-M   'P 1'
#
loop_
_entity.id
_entity.type
_entity.pdbx_description
1 polymer ?
#
loop_
_entity_poly.entity_id
_entity_poly.type
_entity_poly.pdbx_seq_one_letter_code
_entity_poly.pdbx_strand_id
1 'polypeptide(L)'
;MADAISKREKNQEIPLFLLPNHWRDLDISPRRFLAHHDVYDCIVDENAPAEEQLNQLKSRYTMLANNIAQFLEEEELLTVAGAGEWSRTMPGYWPEEFASAHYYVNTFGFNWAYLSLSDMKWTKAQKKQLVSRLDGYCVQEDLDSIISCLRENDRAWFPKCLVAAFIMKRAVDTFFRQPFWYVEPLPKGQEFFTGDAKWQGVSPHGVVLEELLAQFKQVNISFARIWRALTTRLCNQKYYPADYEKTLRARRRARCQSLAKEILADKVFSYLMKPITDDQVQAREDVLAHYLAKISDIAANMHSQNPCLRFETLPDLEPRFTEASGTMEPEYEVDLPKGDTKFDGCRVLLLQYPHVVRDGYENGMEGETVTVRPALAVLDFTNVPKEHH
;
A
#
# COMPACT_ATOMS: atom_id res chain seq x y z
N MET A 1 24.38 -22.41 -38.01
CA MET A 1 23.03 -21.90 -37.66
C MET A 1 22.42 -22.71 -36.51
N ALA A 2 23.21 -22.99 -35.47
CA ALA A 2 22.81 -23.74 -34.28
C ALA A 2 23.62 -23.29 -33.05
N ASP A 3 24.00 -22.00 -32.99
CA ASP A 3 24.91 -21.50 -31.95
C ASP A 3 24.61 -20.04 -31.51
N ALA A 4 23.34 -19.61 -31.61
CA ALA A 4 22.94 -18.23 -31.31
C ALA A 4 21.73 -18.08 -30.37
N ILE A 5 21.36 -19.11 -29.59
CA ILE A 5 20.20 -19.07 -28.67
C ILE A 5 20.57 -19.52 -27.26
N SER A 6 21.78 -19.20 -26.76
CA SER A 6 22.19 -19.60 -25.40
C SER A 6 22.81 -18.47 -24.54
N LYS A 7 22.49 -17.21 -24.82
CA LYS A 7 22.91 -16.08 -23.96
C LYS A 7 21.89 -14.95 -23.93
N ARG A 8 20.82 -15.10 -23.14
CA ARG A 8 20.11 -13.99 -22.49
C ARG A 8 19.03 -14.54 -21.56
N GLU A 9 19.39 -14.70 -20.29
CA GLU A 9 18.53 -14.62 -19.10
C GLU A 9 19.40 -15.01 -17.90
N LYS A 10 20.34 -14.14 -17.54
CA LYS A 10 20.85 -14.12 -16.16
C LYS A 10 19.95 -13.16 -15.40
N ASN A 11 18.88 -13.69 -14.82
CA ASN A 11 18.25 -13.06 -13.66
C ASN A 11 19.34 -12.90 -12.61
N GLN A 12 19.67 -11.65 -12.25
CA GLN A 12 20.40 -11.37 -11.03
C GLN A 12 19.47 -11.71 -9.87
N GLU A 13 19.55 -12.95 -9.41
CA GLU A 13 18.98 -13.36 -8.13
C GLU A 13 19.71 -12.60 -7.03
N ILE A 14 18.95 -11.78 -6.29
CA ILE A 14 19.39 -11.28 -4.99
C ILE A 14 19.54 -12.50 -4.07
N PRO A 15 20.66 -12.68 -3.36
CA PRO A 15 20.91 -13.91 -2.61
C PRO A 15 19.82 -14.15 -1.54
N LEU A 16 19.15 -15.31 -1.62
CA LEU A 16 18.08 -15.81 -0.75
C LEU A 16 18.46 -15.99 0.74
N PHE A 17 19.66 -15.58 1.16
CA PHE A 17 20.18 -15.77 2.53
C PHE A 17 19.82 -14.64 3.50
N LEU A 18 19.00 -13.66 3.08
CA LEU A 18 18.57 -12.52 3.89
C LEU A 18 17.15 -12.62 4.48
N LEU A 19 16.46 -13.76 4.30
CA LEU A 19 15.12 -13.96 4.86
C LEU A 19 15.17 -14.67 6.23
N PRO A 20 14.49 -14.16 7.27
CA PRO A 20 14.35 -14.85 8.55
C PRO A 20 13.65 -16.22 8.41
N ASN A 21 14.11 -17.21 9.18
CA ASN A 21 13.69 -18.62 9.07
C ASN A 21 12.21 -18.89 9.38
N HIS A 22 11.48 -18.00 10.06
CA HIS A 22 10.09 -18.24 10.46
C HIS A 22 9.05 -18.08 9.33
N TRP A 23 9.48 -17.69 8.13
CA TRP A 23 8.62 -17.57 6.94
C TRP A 23 8.59 -18.82 6.05
N ARG A 24 9.25 -19.91 6.46
CA ARG A 24 9.36 -21.13 5.63
C ARG A 24 8.23 -22.14 5.82
N ASP A 25 7.44 -22.02 6.89
CA ASP A 25 6.46 -23.05 7.29
C ASP A 25 5.07 -22.47 7.60
N LEU A 26 4.38 -21.93 6.59
CA LEU A 26 2.93 -21.66 6.68
C LEU A 26 2.17 -22.56 5.73
N ASP A 27 2.12 -23.85 6.06
CA ASP A 27 1.20 -24.81 5.46
C ASP A 27 -0.10 -24.81 6.30
N ILE A 28 -1.02 -23.88 5.99
CA ILE A 28 -2.32 -23.80 6.64
C ILE A 28 -3.35 -24.57 5.79
N SER A 29 -3.84 -25.67 6.32
CA SER A 29 -4.86 -26.51 5.69
C SER A 29 -6.20 -25.76 5.48
N PRO A 30 -6.84 -25.87 4.29
CA PRO A 30 -8.13 -25.23 3.97
C PRO A 30 -9.30 -25.56 4.91
N ARG A 31 -9.20 -26.63 5.71
CA ARG A 31 -10.33 -27.16 6.49
C ARG A 31 -10.67 -26.40 7.78
N ARG A 32 -9.93 -25.36 8.17
CA ARG A 32 -10.27 -24.56 9.36
C ARG A 32 -11.30 -23.45 9.13
N PHE A 33 -11.68 -23.18 7.88
CA PHE A 33 -12.63 -22.11 7.53
C PHE A 33 -14.06 -22.34 8.07
N LEU A 34 -14.48 -23.60 8.31
CA LEU A 34 -15.84 -23.94 8.73
C LEU A 34 -16.04 -24.01 10.25
N ALA A 35 -15.03 -23.66 11.05
CA ALA A 35 -15.07 -23.80 12.51
C ALA A 35 -15.31 -22.48 13.29
N HIS A 36 -15.60 -21.37 12.60
CA HIS A 36 -15.99 -20.13 13.28
C HIS A 36 -17.45 -20.22 13.74
N HIS A 37 -17.62 -20.41 15.05
CA HIS A 37 -18.91 -20.42 15.74
C HIS A 37 -19.61 -19.04 15.74
N ASP A 38 -18.98 -17.98 15.22
CA ASP A 38 -19.50 -16.60 15.23
C ASP A 38 -20.49 -16.28 14.09
N VAL A 39 -20.77 -17.22 13.17
CA VAL A 39 -21.81 -17.01 12.14
C VAL A 39 -23.23 -17.01 12.75
N TYR A 40 -23.38 -17.51 13.98
CA TYR A 40 -24.69 -17.69 14.62
C TYR A 40 -25.03 -16.63 15.68
N ASP A 41 -24.06 -15.82 16.13
CA ASP A 41 -24.29 -14.78 17.12
C ASP A 41 -24.37 -13.41 16.43
N CYS A 42 -25.58 -13.01 15.97
CA CYS A 42 -26.21 -11.74 16.39
C CYS A 42 -27.53 -11.37 15.66
N ILE A 43 -28.63 -11.63 16.37
CA ILE A 43 -29.76 -10.74 16.73
C ILE A 43 -30.51 -10.04 15.58
N VAL A 44 -31.56 -10.73 15.10
CA VAL A 44 -32.84 -10.08 14.76
C VAL A 44 -33.28 -9.28 15.98
N ASP A 45 -33.76 -8.03 15.84
CA ASP A 45 -34.30 -7.33 17.02
C ASP A 45 -35.48 -8.13 17.57
N GLU A 46 -35.24 -8.90 18.62
CA GLU A 46 -36.23 -9.80 19.21
C GLU A 46 -37.40 -9.02 19.82
N ASN A 47 -37.23 -7.72 20.03
CA ASN A 47 -38.27 -6.81 20.51
C ASN A 47 -39.07 -6.16 19.39
N ALA A 48 -38.65 -6.28 18.12
CA ALA A 48 -39.39 -5.75 16.98
C ALA A 48 -40.66 -6.58 16.72
N PRO A 49 -41.70 -6.02 16.08
CA PRO A 49 -42.86 -6.78 15.64
C PRO A 49 -42.46 -7.96 14.74
N ALA A 50 -43.17 -9.09 14.85
CA ALA A 50 -42.84 -10.31 14.11
C ALA A 50 -42.72 -10.13 12.59
N GLU A 51 -43.48 -9.20 12.01
CA GLU A 51 -43.39 -8.86 10.58
C GLU A 51 -42.07 -8.16 10.22
N GLU A 52 -41.58 -7.31 11.10
CA GLU A 52 -40.30 -6.63 10.96
C GLU A 52 -39.14 -7.61 11.15
N GLN A 53 -39.24 -8.49 12.14
CA GLN A 53 -38.30 -9.61 12.33
C GLN A 53 -38.23 -10.49 11.07
N LEU A 54 -39.39 -10.86 10.49
CA LEU A 54 -39.46 -11.66 9.27
C LEU A 54 -38.85 -10.93 8.05
N ASN A 55 -39.04 -9.63 7.94
CA ASN A 55 -38.44 -8.84 6.86
C ASN A 55 -36.92 -8.70 7.03
N GLN A 56 -36.43 -8.52 8.26
CA GLN A 56 -35.00 -8.55 8.58
C GLN A 56 -34.39 -9.92 8.21
N LEU A 57 -35.06 -11.01 8.59
CA LEU A 57 -34.66 -12.38 8.24
C LEU A 57 -34.66 -12.62 6.73
N LYS A 58 -35.68 -12.18 5.99
CA LYS A 58 -35.74 -12.31 4.52
C LYS A 58 -34.63 -11.52 3.83
N SER A 59 -34.41 -10.27 4.26
CA SER A 59 -33.33 -9.43 3.71
C SER A 59 -31.97 -10.08 3.95
N ARG A 60 -31.73 -10.63 5.14
CA ARG A 60 -30.49 -11.36 5.46
C ARG A 60 -30.37 -12.67 4.69
N TYR A 61 -31.44 -13.43 4.54
CA TYR A 61 -31.44 -14.65 3.74
C TYR A 61 -31.12 -14.35 2.27
N THR A 62 -31.72 -13.32 1.69
CA THR A 62 -31.41 -12.90 0.31
C THR A 62 -29.97 -12.39 0.20
N MET A 63 -29.46 -11.64 1.18
CA MET A 63 -28.07 -11.19 1.21
C MET A 63 -27.10 -12.36 1.35
N LEU A 64 -27.37 -13.31 2.25
CA LEU A 64 -26.58 -14.51 2.45
C LEU A 64 -26.65 -15.42 1.22
N ALA A 65 -27.82 -15.57 0.60
CA ALA A 65 -28.00 -16.33 -0.63
C ALA A 65 -27.28 -15.66 -1.81
N ASN A 66 -27.28 -14.33 -1.91
CA ASN A 66 -26.51 -13.61 -2.92
C ASN A 66 -25.02 -13.69 -2.65
N ASN A 67 -24.58 -13.58 -1.39
CA ASN A 67 -23.18 -13.72 -1.01
C ASN A 67 -22.70 -15.15 -1.24
N ILE A 68 -23.49 -16.17 -0.88
CA ILE A 68 -23.18 -17.58 -1.11
C ILE A 68 -23.24 -17.89 -2.61
N ALA A 69 -24.23 -17.41 -3.36
CA ALA A 69 -24.29 -17.60 -4.81
C ALA A 69 -23.12 -16.89 -5.50
N GLN A 70 -22.73 -15.70 -5.04
CA GLN A 70 -21.57 -15.00 -5.54
C GLN A 70 -20.27 -15.70 -5.13
N PHE A 71 -20.16 -16.21 -3.90
CA PHE A 71 -19.01 -16.97 -3.43
C PHE A 71 -18.90 -18.30 -4.15
N LEU A 72 -20.03 -18.96 -4.46
CA LEU A 72 -20.12 -20.21 -5.19
C LEU A 72 -19.95 -20.00 -6.70
N GLU A 73 -20.40 -18.89 -7.29
CA GLU A 73 -20.14 -18.56 -8.70
C GLU A 73 -18.70 -18.09 -8.88
N GLU A 74 -18.15 -17.33 -7.93
CA GLU A 74 -16.72 -17.05 -7.85
C GLU A 74 -15.95 -18.35 -7.60
N GLU A 75 -16.30 -19.19 -6.63
CA GLU A 75 -15.63 -20.47 -6.34
C GLU A 75 -15.78 -21.48 -7.49
N GLU A 76 -16.91 -21.58 -8.18
CA GLU A 76 -17.12 -22.47 -9.32
C GLU A 76 -16.35 -21.98 -10.57
N LEU A 77 -16.23 -20.66 -10.79
CA LEU A 77 -15.27 -20.11 -11.77
C LEU A 77 -13.80 -20.26 -11.31
N LEU A 78 -13.52 -20.21 -10.01
CA LEU A 78 -12.17 -20.21 -9.41
C LEU A 78 -11.66 -21.62 -9.04
N THR A 79 -12.49 -22.66 -9.05
CA THR A 79 -12.12 -24.06 -8.77
C THR A 79 -11.77 -24.84 -10.02
N VAL A 80 -12.26 -24.42 -11.21
CA VAL A 80 -11.81 -24.96 -12.50
C VAL A 80 -10.34 -24.61 -12.77
N ALA A 81 -9.89 -23.47 -12.26
CA ALA A 81 -8.50 -23.01 -12.26
C ALA A 81 -7.92 -23.17 -10.84
N GLY A 82 -7.52 -24.40 -10.49
CA GLY A 82 -7.26 -24.86 -9.12
C GLY A 82 -6.78 -23.82 -8.08
N ALA A 83 -7.24 -23.97 -6.84
CA ALA A 83 -7.11 -23.07 -5.68
C ALA A 83 -5.75 -22.35 -5.45
N GLY A 84 -4.66 -22.74 -6.12
CA GLY A 84 -3.37 -22.05 -6.11
C GLY A 84 -3.27 -20.81 -7.03
N GLU A 85 -4.14 -20.67 -8.05
CA GLU A 85 -4.00 -19.58 -9.03
C GLU A 85 -4.42 -18.20 -8.51
N TRP A 86 -5.34 -18.18 -7.56
CA TRP A 86 -6.05 -16.96 -7.15
C TRP A 86 -5.94 -16.66 -5.65
N SER A 87 -5.29 -17.54 -4.88
CA SER A 87 -5.15 -17.50 -3.43
C SER A 87 -4.13 -16.49 -2.88
N ARG A 88 -3.50 -15.67 -3.71
CA ARG A 88 -2.25 -15.02 -3.28
C ARG A 88 -2.39 -13.92 -2.23
N THR A 89 -3.56 -13.32 -2.00
CA THR A 89 -3.69 -12.28 -0.96
C THR A 89 -5.12 -12.18 -0.43
N MET A 90 -5.45 -13.00 0.56
CA MET A 90 -6.64 -12.74 1.37
C MET A 90 -6.46 -11.43 2.17
N PRO A 91 -7.54 -10.68 2.46
CA PRO A 91 -7.46 -9.45 3.28
C PRO A 91 -6.70 -9.61 4.60
N GLY A 92 -6.69 -10.81 5.18
CA GLY A 92 -5.92 -11.12 6.39
C GLY A 92 -4.39 -10.99 6.25
N TYR A 93 -3.83 -10.99 5.04
CA TYR A 93 -2.38 -10.81 4.81
C TYR A 93 -1.99 -9.37 4.44
N TRP A 94 -2.98 -8.48 4.29
CA TRP A 94 -2.73 -7.09 3.91
C TRP A 94 -1.85 -6.31 4.90
N PRO A 95 -1.93 -6.53 6.23
CA PRO A 95 -1.03 -5.87 7.17
C PRO A 95 0.45 -6.11 6.87
N GLU A 96 0.83 -7.37 6.58
CA GLU A 96 2.21 -7.78 6.27
C GLU A 96 2.64 -7.35 4.87
N GLU A 97 1.74 -7.40 3.89
CA GLU A 97 2.03 -6.91 2.55
C GLU A 97 2.27 -5.41 2.52
N PHE A 98 1.45 -4.63 3.24
CA PHE A 98 1.67 -3.19 3.35
C PHE A 98 2.93 -2.87 4.17
N ALA A 99 3.24 -3.68 5.21
CA ALA A 99 4.52 -3.60 5.90
C ALA A 99 5.71 -3.80 4.95
N SER A 100 5.58 -4.73 4.00
CA SER A 100 6.60 -4.99 2.98
C SER A 100 6.78 -3.78 2.05
N ALA A 101 5.70 -3.08 1.70
CA ALA A 101 5.79 -1.83 0.94
C ALA A 101 6.57 -0.76 1.71
N HIS A 102 6.28 -0.59 3.01
CA HIS A 102 7.05 0.32 3.87
C HIS A 102 8.52 -0.08 3.97
N TYR A 103 8.80 -1.37 4.17
CA TYR A 103 10.16 -1.90 4.24
C TYR A 103 10.99 -1.50 3.01
N TYR A 104 10.43 -1.58 1.80
CA TYR A 104 11.13 -1.19 0.57
C TYR A 104 11.48 0.30 0.54
N VAL A 105 10.53 1.19 0.85
CA VAL A 105 10.81 2.64 0.84
C VAL A 105 11.76 3.04 1.97
N ASN A 106 11.65 2.37 3.12
CA ASN A 106 12.50 2.62 4.27
C ASN A 106 13.94 2.17 4.01
N THR A 107 14.10 1.02 3.36
CA THR A 107 15.41 0.50 2.90
C THR A 107 16.03 1.42 1.85
N PHE A 108 15.23 1.97 0.95
CA PHE A 108 15.72 2.98 0.00
C PHE A 108 16.24 4.23 0.72
N GLY A 109 15.46 4.76 1.67
CA GLY A 109 15.87 5.90 2.49
C GLY A 109 17.15 5.63 3.28
N PHE A 110 17.27 4.45 3.89
CA PHE A 110 18.48 4.03 4.61
C PHE A 110 19.73 4.06 3.73
N ASN A 111 19.61 3.57 2.50
CA ASN A 111 20.76 3.45 1.59
C ASN A 111 21.14 4.78 0.94
N TRP A 112 20.19 5.67 0.69
CA TRP A 112 20.41 6.79 -0.24
C TRP A 112 20.06 8.19 0.31
N ALA A 113 19.41 8.29 1.47
CA ALA A 113 19.23 9.59 2.14
C ALA A 113 20.56 10.08 2.75
N TYR A 114 20.62 11.37 3.11
CA TYR A 114 21.68 11.85 4.00
C TYR A 114 21.62 11.17 5.37
N LEU A 115 22.78 10.96 5.98
CA LEU A 115 22.90 10.34 7.31
C LEU A 115 22.53 11.29 8.45
N SER A 116 22.59 12.60 8.21
CA SER A 116 22.30 13.62 9.20
C SER A 116 21.70 14.86 8.56
N LEU A 117 20.82 15.52 9.29
CA LEU A 117 20.29 16.84 8.93
C LEU A 117 21.39 17.91 8.87
N SER A 118 22.50 17.74 9.59
CA SER A 118 23.64 18.68 9.54
C SER A 118 24.30 18.75 8.17
N ASP A 119 24.21 17.66 7.40
CA ASP A 119 24.81 17.55 6.07
C ASP A 119 23.91 18.20 4.99
N MET A 120 22.65 18.44 5.34
CA MET A 120 21.66 19.08 4.48
C MET A 120 21.79 20.61 4.54
N LYS A 121 22.60 21.18 3.65
CA LYS A 121 22.74 22.64 3.50
C LYS A 121 21.56 23.26 2.72
N TRP A 122 20.36 23.22 3.31
CA TRP A 122 19.15 23.73 2.66
C TRP A 122 18.85 25.19 2.99
N THR A 123 18.41 25.94 1.99
CA THR A 123 17.81 27.26 2.16
C THR A 123 16.41 27.15 2.79
N LYS A 124 15.94 28.23 3.44
CA LYS A 124 14.57 28.30 3.97
C LYS A 124 13.50 28.00 2.92
N ALA A 125 13.72 28.45 1.68
CA ALA A 125 12.80 28.19 0.57
C ALA A 125 12.70 26.69 0.23
N GLN A 126 13.82 25.97 0.23
CA GLN A 126 13.86 24.53 -0.04
C GLN A 126 13.15 23.74 1.07
N LYS A 127 13.38 24.10 2.35
CA LYS A 127 12.67 23.52 3.51
C LYS A 127 11.16 23.67 3.38
N LYS A 128 10.69 24.89 3.08
CA LYS A 128 9.26 25.19 2.87
C LYS A 128 8.67 24.38 1.71
N GLN A 129 9.38 24.26 0.59
CA GLN A 129 8.93 23.46 -0.55
C GLN A 129 8.80 21.97 -0.20
N LEU A 130 9.75 21.42 0.58
CA LEU A 130 9.68 20.04 1.03
C LEU A 130 8.46 19.78 1.91
N VAL A 131 8.25 20.60 2.94
CA VAL A 131 7.08 20.47 3.84
C VAL A 131 5.77 20.56 3.06
N SER A 132 5.69 21.51 2.13
CA SER A 132 4.51 21.65 1.24
C SER A 132 4.31 20.44 0.33
N ARG A 133 5.39 19.83 -0.19
CA ARG A 133 5.27 18.59 -0.99
C ARG A 133 4.79 17.40 -0.17
N LEU A 134 5.05 17.41 1.12
CA LEU A 134 4.59 16.41 2.09
C LEU A 134 3.26 16.79 2.75
N ASP A 135 2.46 17.70 2.16
CA ASP A 135 1.12 18.00 2.67
C ASP A 135 0.27 16.72 2.85
N GLY A 136 -0.48 16.68 3.95
CA GLY A 136 -1.16 15.48 4.46
C GLY A 136 -0.27 14.49 5.23
N TYR A 137 1.04 14.48 5.01
CA TYR A 137 1.98 13.57 5.68
C TYR A 137 2.84 14.27 6.72
N CYS A 138 3.19 15.53 6.51
CA CYS A 138 3.99 16.34 7.43
C CYS A 138 3.17 17.54 7.91
N VAL A 139 3.31 17.92 9.18
CA VAL A 139 2.72 19.17 9.68
C VAL A 139 3.24 20.36 8.88
N GLN A 140 2.35 21.28 8.52
CA GLN A 140 2.67 22.39 7.61
C GLN A 140 3.33 23.56 8.35
N GLU A 141 4.46 23.28 9.00
CA GLU A 141 5.25 24.21 9.80
C GLU A 141 6.66 24.40 9.24
N ASP A 142 7.42 25.33 9.83
CA ASP A 142 8.82 25.48 9.49
C ASP A 142 9.61 24.21 9.86
N LEU A 143 10.41 23.69 8.94
CA LEU A 143 11.11 22.42 9.13
C LEU A 143 12.12 22.47 10.28
N ASP A 144 12.77 23.61 10.53
CA ASP A 144 13.69 23.74 11.66
C ASP A 144 12.95 23.66 12.99
N SER A 145 11.71 24.18 13.03
CA SER A 145 10.81 24.03 14.19
C SER A 145 10.44 22.56 14.41
N ILE A 146 10.07 21.83 13.35
CA ILE A 146 9.78 20.39 13.41
C ILE A 146 11.00 19.61 13.91
N ILE A 147 12.18 19.87 13.36
CA ILE A 147 13.45 19.22 13.76
C ILE A 147 13.79 19.50 15.22
N SER A 148 13.51 20.73 15.70
CA SER A 148 13.77 21.11 17.08
C SER A 148 12.95 20.28 18.08
N CYS A 149 11.79 19.78 17.67
CA CYS A 149 10.92 18.92 18.49
C CYS A 149 11.39 17.47 18.61
N LEU A 150 12.34 17.05 17.77
CA LEU A 150 12.88 15.69 17.76
C LEU A 150 13.99 15.53 18.81
N ARG A 151 14.12 14.32 19.37
CA ARG A 151 15.28 13.94 20.21
C ARG A 151 16.55 13.90 19.36
N GLU A 152 17.70 13.98 20.02
CA GLU A 152 18.98 13.98 19.31
C GLU A 152 19.18 12.73 18.42
N ASN A 153 18.88 11.54 18.95
CA ASN A 153 18.94 10.29 18.20
C ASN A 153 17.97 10.29 17.01
N ASP A 154 16.78 10.84 17.20
CA ASP A 154 15.71 10.89 16.20
C ASP A 154 16.08 11.78 15.00
N ARG A 155 16.82 12.86 15.25
CA ARG A 155 17.31 13.80 14.23
C ARG A 155 18.25 13.12 13.23
N ALA A 156 19.02 12.12 13.66
CA ALA A 156 19.91 11.37 12.77
C ALA A 156 19.11 10.56 11.73
N TRP A 157 17.96 10.00 12.12
CA TRP A 157 17.14 9.16 11.24
C TRP A 157 16.07 9.93 10.47
N PHE A 158 15.79 11.17 10.85
CA PHE A 158 14.74 11.98 10.23
C PHE A 158 14.87 12.15 8.70
N PRO A 159 16.07 12.33 8.10
CA PRO A 159 16.24 12.29 6.64
C PRO A 159 15.63 11.08 5.96
N LYS A 160 15.86 9.88 6.51
CA LYS A 160 15.32 8.61 6.02
C LYS A 160 13.80 8.59 6.13
N CYS A 161 13.26 9.10 7.24
CA CYS A 161 11.80 9.21 7.45
C CYS A 161 11.14 10.10 6.38
N LEU A 162 11.77 11.23 6.05
CA LEU A 162 11.29 12.14 5.00
C LEU A 162 11.33 11.50 3.61
N VAL A 163 12.40 10.75 3.28
CA VAL A 163 12.49 9.98 2.02
C VAL A 163 11.40 8.92 1.95
N ALA A 164 11.22 8.14 3.02
CA ALA A 164 10.19 7.11 3.10
C ALA A 164 8.79 7.71 2.91
N ALA A 165 8.47 8.79 3.64
CA ALA A 165 7.20 9.51 3.52
C ALA A 165 6.96 10.04 2.09
N PHE A 166 7.98 10.62 1.46
CA PHE A 166 7.88 11.15 0.11
C PHE A 166 7.56 10.06 -0.92
N ILE A 167 8.32 8.95 -0.89
CA ILE A 167 8.12 7.84 -1.83
C ILE A 167 6.79 7.16 -1.54
N MET A 168 6.45 6.93 -0.27
CA MET A 168 5.21 6.27 0.10
C MET A 168 3.99 7.10 -0.29
N LYS A 169 4.00 8.42 -0.07
CA LYS A 169 2.94 9.32 -0.56
C LYS A 169 2.74 9.15 -2.06
N ARG A 170 3.83 9.19 -2.84
CA ARG A 170 3.76 8.97 -4.31
C ARG A 170 3.22 7.60 -4.67
N ALA A 171 3.64 6.54 -3.97
CA ALA A 171 3.18 5.18 -4.21
C ALA A 171 1.70 4.99 -3.84
N VAL A 172 1.24 5.53 -2.71
CA VAL A 172 -0.17 5.52 -2.30
C VAL A 172 -1.05 6.23 -3.32
N ASP A 173 -0.67 7.45 -3.71
CA ASP A 173 -1.44 8.24 -4.67
C ASP A 173 -1.51 7.58 -6.06
N THR A 174 -0.45 6.91 -6.47
CA THR A 174 -0.35 6.33 -7.83
C THR A 174 -0.85 4.90 -7.92
N PHE A 175 -0.49 4.04 -6.96
CA PHE A 175 -0.74 2.60 -7.07
C PHE A 175 -1.94 2.16 -6.26
N PHE A 176 -2.09 2.69 -5.04
CA PHE A 176 -3.12 2.24 -4.13
C PHE A 176 -4.43 3.01 -4.27
N ARG A 177 -4.40 4.30 -4.62
CA ARG A 177 -5.62 5.09 -4.85
C ARG A 177 -6.20 4.95 -6.26
N GLN A 178 -5.43 4.37 -7.20
CA GLN A 178 -5.79 4.30 -8.62
C GLN A 178 -5.60 2.87 -9.16
N PRO A 179 -6.54 1.93 -8.93
CA PRO A 179 -6.41 0.54 -9.39
C PRO A 179 -6.06 0.36 -10.87
N PHE A 180 -6.45 1.29 -11.75
CA PHE A 180 -6.28 1.14 -13.20
C PHE A 180 -5.17 1.99 -13.81
N TRP A 181 -4.28 2.55 -13.00
CA TRP A 181 -3.29 3.56 -13.42
C TRP A 181 -2.41 3.16 -14.62
N TYR A 182 -2.24 1.86 -14.86
CA TYR A 182 -1.41 1.29 -15.91
C TYR A 182 -2.18 0.69 -17.10
N VAL A 183 -3.52 0.60 -17.02
CA VAL A 183 -4.35 -0.13 -17.98
C VAL A 183 -4.47 0.64 -19.30
N GLU A 184 -4.32 -0.07 -20.42
CA GLU A 184 -4.52 0.46 -21.76
C GLU A 184 -4.92 -0.68 -22.72
N PRO A 185 -5.74 -0.41 -23.75
CA PRO A 185 -5.97 -1.39 -24.80
C PRO A 185 -4.68 -1.67 -25.57
N LEU A 186 -4.52 -2.91 -26.03
CA LEU A 186 -3.49 -3.26 -26.99
C LEU A 186 -4.01 -3.01 -28.41
N PRO A 187 -3.41 -2.10 -29.19
CA PRO A 187 -3.59 -2.11 -30.63
C PRO A 187 -3.12 -3.46 -31.16
N LYS A 188 -3.94 -4.13 -31.98
CA LYS A 188 -3.56 -5.42 -32.58
C LYS A 188 -2.21 -5.32 -33.28
N GLY A 189 -1.26 -6.19 -32.91
CA GLY A 189 0.02 -6.35 -33.60
C GLY A 189 1.13 -5.37 -33.20
N GLN A 190 1.00 -4.63 -32.09
CA GLN A 190 2.10 -3.83 -31.53
C GLN A 190 2.63 -4.42 -30.23
N GLU A 191 3.95 -4.65 -30.17
CA GLU A 191 4.67 -4.78 -28.91
C GLU A 191 4.74 -3.40 -28.25
N PHE A 192 4.50 -3.30 -26.94
CA PHE A 192 4.74 -2.04 -26.24
C PHE A 192 6.23 -1.71 -26.28
N PHE A 193 6.55 -0.45 -26.55
CA PHE A 193 7.88 0.09 -26.31
C PHE A 193 8.22 -0.06 -24.81
N THR A 194 9.14 -0.96 -24.50
CA THR A 194 9.67 -1.19 -23.15
C THR A 194 10.82 -0.23 -22.80
N GLY A 195 10.92 0.93 -23.44
CA GLY A 195 12.08 1.83 -23.34
C GLY A 195 11.71 3.28 -23.06
N ASP A 196 12.50 3.93 -22.20
CA ASP A 196 12.70 5.37 -21.96
C ASP A 196 11.53 6.35 -22.11
N ALA A 197 10.30 5.87 -21.99
CA ALA A 197 9.13 6.74 -21.93
C ALA A 197 9.19 7.57 -20.64
N LYS A 198 8.98 8.88 -20.76
CA LYS A 198 8.78 9.75 -19.59
C LYS A 198 7.57 9.26 -18.79
N TRP A 199 7.60 9.47 -17.47
CA TRP A 199 6.40 9.27 -16.67
C TRP A 199 5.29 10.20 -17.17
N GLN A 200 4.11 9.64 -17.45
CA GLN A 200 2.96 10.37 -18.01
C GLN A 200 1.78 10.46 -17.03
N GLY A 201 2.00 10.16 -15.75
CA GLY A 201 0.89 10.08 -14.78
C GLY A 201 0.11 8.78 -14.93
N VAL A 202 -1.21 8.83 -14.77
CA VAL A 202 -2.18 7.74 -15.00
C VAL A 202 -2.37 7.53 -16.50
N SER A 203 -2.57 6.29 -17.00
CA SER A 203 -2.94 6.12 -18.42
C SER A 203 -4.28 6.79 -18.72
N PRO A 204 -4.48 7.35 -19.93
CA PRO A 204 -5.77 7.93 -20.31
C PRO A 204 -6.94 6.94 -20.14
N HIS A 205 -6.72 5.66 -20.47
CA HIS A 205 -7.73 4.62 -20.27
C HIS A 205 -7.92 4.28 -18.79
N GLY A 206 -6.84 4.32 -17.99
CA GLY A 206 -6.92 4.22 -16.54
C GLY A 206 -7.84 5.29 -15.95
N VAL A 207 -7.69 6.55 -16.38
CA VAL A 207 -8.56 7.66 -15.95
C VAL A 207 -10.03 7.37 -16.25
N VAL A 208 -10.36 6.91 -17.47
CA VAL A 208 -11.74 6.56 -17.84
C VAL A 208 -12.29 5.43 -16.97
N LEU A 209 -11.47 4.41 -16.65
CA LEU A 209 -11.88 3.31 -15.78
C LEU A 209 -12.08 3.76 -14.32
N GLU A 210 -11.28 4.71 -13.82
CA GLU A 210 -11.49 5.32 -12.50
C GLU A 210 -12.79 6.14 -12.45
N GLU A 211 -13.08 6.92 -13.48
CA GLU A 211 -14.33 7.68 -13.59
C GLU A 211 -15.55 6.76 -13.63
N LEU A 212 -15.46 5.65 -14.37
CA LEU A 212 -16.50 4.64 -14.42
C LEU A 212 -16.67 3.95 -13.05
N LEU A 213 -15.57 3.61 -12.38
CA LEU A 213 -15.60 3.07 -11.02
C LEU A 213 -16.32 4.02 -10.06
N ALA A 214 -16.02 5.32 -10.12
CA ALA A 214 -16.66 6.34 -9.29
C ALA A 214 -18.18 6.41 -9.52
N GLN A 215 -18.63 6.31 -10.78
CA GLN A 215 -20.05 6.24 -11.12
C GLN A 215 -20.70 4.96 -10.58
N PHE A 216 -20.03 3.80 -10.74
CA PHE A 216 -20.54 2.54 -10.20
C PHE A 216 -20.67 2.57 -8.67
N LYS A 217 -19.73 3.21 -7.96
CA LYS A 217 -19.82 3.40 -6.51
C LYS A 217 -21.08 4.17 -6.08
N GLN A 218 -21.53 5.13 -6.89
CA GLN A 218 -22.77 5.89 -6.62
C GLN A 218 -24.03 5.05 -6.84
N VAL A 219 -23.99 4.09 -7.76
CA VAL A 219 -25.11 3.19 -8.04
C VAL A 219 -25.19 2.07 -7.03
N ASN A 220 -24.09 1.35 -6.82
CA ASN A 220 -23.98 0.25 -5.87
C ASN A 220 -22.51 -0.03 -5.53
N ILE A 221 -22.11 0.25 -4.29
CA ILE A 221 -20.72 0.09 -3.84
C ILE A 221 -20.23 -1.36 -3.88
N SER A 222 -21.12 -2.34 -3.62
CA SER A 222 -20.79 -3.76 -3.65
C SER A 222 -20.47 -4.24 -5.07
N PHE A 223 -21.30 -3.90 -6.06
CA PHE A 223 -21.00 -4.25 -7.46
C PHE A 223 -19.79 -3.49 -8.02
N ALA A 224 -19.59 -2.23 -7.62
CA ALA A 224 -18.41 -1.47 -7.99
C ALA A 224 -17.10 -2.13 -7.49
N ARG A 225 -17.11 -2.64 -6.26
CA ARG A 225 -16.00 -3.38 -5.66
C ARG A 225 -15.66 -4.65 -6.44
N ILE A 226 -16.67 -5.45 -6.76
CA ILE A 226 -16.53 -6.70 -7.53
C ILE A 226 -15.99 -6.39 -8.93
N TRP A 227 -16.57 -5.39 -9.60
CA TRP A 227 -16.13 -4.98 -10.93
C TRP A 227 -14.66 -4.56 -10.94
N ARG A 228 -14.23 -3.76 -9.94
CA ARG A 228 -12.82 -3.40 -9.77
C ARG A 228 -11.95 -4.64 -9.58
N ALA A 229 -12.33 -5.51 -8.64
CA ALA A 229 -11.57 -6.72 -8.33
C ALA A 229 -11.37 -7.60 -9.56
N LEU A 230 -12.45 -7.92 -10.29
CA LEU A 230 -12.41 -8.73 -11.51
C LEU A 230 -11.59 -8.06 -12.61
N THR A 231 -11.78 -6.76 -12.85
CA THR A 231 -11.02 -6.02 -13.87
C THR A 231 -9.52 -6.04 -13.54
N THR A 232 -9.15 -5.77 -12.29
CA THR A 232 -7.76 -5.84 -11.84
C THR A 232 -7.21 -7.27 -11.94
N ARG A 233 -7.98 -8.31 -11.61
CA ARG A 233 -7.57 -9.73 -11.76
C ARG A 233 -7.25 -10.05 -13.22
N LEU A 234 -8.17 -9.73 -14.13
CA LEU A 234 -7.99 -9.96 -15.57
C LEU A 234 -6.78 -9.21 -16.13
N CYS A 235 -6.50 -8.00 -15.63
CA CYS A 235 -5.32 -7.25 -16.07
C CYS A 235 -3.98 -7.78 -15.51
N ASN A 236 -4.00 -8.69 -14.53
CA ASN A 236 -2.82 -9.12 -13.77
C ASN A 236 -2.62 -10.63 -13.68
N GLN A 237 -3.32 -11.42 -14.50
CA GLN A 237 -3.24 -12.88 -14.45
C GLN A 237 -1.78 -13.36 -14.49
N LYS A 238 -1.38 -14.23 -13.56
CA LYS A 238 0.03 -14.64 -13.38
C LYS A 238 0.35 -16.03 -13.90
N TYR A 239 -0.58 -16.97 -13.73
CA TYR A 239 -0.31 -18.40 -13.92
C TYR A 239 -0.54 -18.86 -15.37
N TYR A 240 -1.68 -18.48 -15.96
CA TYR A 240 -1.93 -18.63 -17.41
C TYR A 240 -2.16 -17.26 -18.07
N PRO A 241 -1.14 -16.40 -18.12
CA PRO A 241 -1.30 -15.09 -18.72
C PRO A 241 -1.42 -15.25 -20.24
N ALA A 242 -2.49 -14.70 -20.83
CA ALA A 242 -2.49 -14.47 -22.25
C ALA A 242 -1.50 -13.32 -22.59
N ASP A 243 -1.32 -13.07 -23.88
CA ASP A 243 -0.36 -12.06 -24.33
C ASP A 243 -0.74 -10.66 -23.83
N TYR A 244 -2.02 -10.41 -23.60
CA TYR A 244 -2.51 -9.15 -23.05
C TYR A 244 -1.93 -8.86 -21.66
N GLU A 245 -1.97 -9.83 -20.75
CA GLU A 245 -1.58 -9.69 -19.35
C GLU A 245 -0.06 -9.68 -19.17
N LYS A 246 0.67 -10.47 -19.97
CA LYS A 246 2.15 -10.38 -20.02
C LYS A 246 2.56 -8.95 -20.39
N THR A 247 1.89 -8.42 -21.40
CA THR A 247 2.19 -7.12 -21.97
C THR A 247 1.81 -5.97 -21.02
N LEU A 248 0.66 -6.05 -20.35
CA LEU A 248 0.29 -5.10 -19.29
C LEU A 248 1.25 -5.13 -18.09
N ARG A 249 1.69 -6.31 -17.64
CA ARG A 249 2.67 -6.41 -16.53
C ARG A 249 4.03 -5.84 -16.92
N ALA A 250 4.51 -6.10 -18.13
CA ALA A 250 5.73 -5.49 -18.65
C ALA A 250 5.60 -3.96 -18.69
N ARG A 251 4.45 -3.45 -19.17
CA ARG A 251 4.16 -2.01 -19.17
C ARG A 251 4.13 -1.42 -17.77
N ARG A 252 3.49 -2.07 -16.79
CA ARG A 252 3.47 -1.61 -15.41
C ARG A 252 4.89 -1.46 -14.85
N ARG A 253 5.75 -2.45 -15.08
CA ARG A 253 7.16 -2.40 -14.67
C ARG A 253 7.92 -1.26 -15.36
N ALA A 254 7.76 -1.09 -16.68
CA ALA A 254 8.39 0.00 -17.42
C ALA A 254 7.95 1.37 -16.88
N ARG A 255 6.67 1.54 -16.54
CA ARG A 255 6.18 2.79 -15.93
C ARG A 255 6.71 3.00 -14.51
N CYS A 256 6.94 1.95 -13.73
CA CYS A 256 7.62 2.08 -12.43
C CYS A 256 9.07 2.57 -12.60
N GLN A 257 9.77 2.14 -13.65
CA GLN A 257 11.10 2.69 -14.00
C GLN A 257 11.01 4.18 -14.36
N SER A 258 10.03 4.56 -15.19
CA SER A 258 9.79 5.97 -15.52
C SER A 258 9.45 6.82 -14.29
N LEU A 259 8.66 6.29 -13.36
CA LEU A 259 8.33 6.97 -12.09
C LEU A 259 9.57 7.10 -11.19
N ALA A 260 10.43 6.09 -11.12
CA ALA A 260 11.69 6.18 -10.38
C ALA A 260 12.57 7.31 -10.93
N LYS A 261 12.72 7.39 -12.25
CA LYS A 261 13.43 8.49 -12.93
C LYS A 261 12.83 9.85 -12.58
N GLU A 262 11.50 9.97 -12.64
CA GLU A 262 10.79 11.21 -12.29
C GLU A 262 11.04 11.63 -10.83
N ILE A 263 10.89 10.71 -9.87
CA ILE A 263 11.11 10.98 -8.45
C ILE A 263 12.55 11.41 -8.20
N LEU A 264 13.54 10.73 -8.80
CA LEU A 264 14.95 11.08 -8.64
C LEU A 264 15.33 12.39 -9.32
N ALA A 265 14.61 12.78 -10.37
CA ALA A 265 14.79 14.07 -11.05
C ALA A 265 14.04 15.22 -10.35
N ASP A 266 13.12 14.93 -9.41
CA ASP A 266 12.42 15.95 -8.65
C ASP A 266 13.42 16.74 -7.78
N LYS A 267 13.46 18.06 -8.00
CA LYS A 267 14.42 18.94 -7.32
C LYS A 267 14.24 18.93 -5.81
N VAL A 268 13.00 18.89 -5.32
CA VAL A 268 12.70 18.89 -3.88
C VAL A 268 13.13 17.56 -3.26
N PHE A 269 12.82 16.44 -3.93
CA PHE A 269 13.26 15.12 -3.47
C PHE A 269 14.79 14.99 -3.46
N SER A 270 15.46 15.52 -4.50
CA SER A 270 16.93 15.45 -4.62
C SER A 270 17.68 16.07 -3.43
N TYR A 271 17.05 17.02 -2.72
CA TYR A 271 17.63 17.65 -1.55
C TYR A 271 17.79 16.66 -0.37
N LEU A 272 16.98 15.62 -0.31
CA LEU A 272 17.02 14.57 0.71
C LEU A 272 18.12 13.53 0.46
N MET A 273 18.65 13.49 -0.75
CA MET A 273 19.49 12.39 -1.23
C MET A 273 20.96 12.73 -1.06
N LYS A 274 21.74 11.77 -0.54
CA LYS A 274 23.19 11.94 -0.43
C LYS A 274 23.83 12.06 -1.82
N PRO A 275 24.96 12.78 -1.95
CA PRO A 275 25.73 12.80 -3.19
C PRO A 275 26.15 11.39 -3.57
N ILE A 276 26.15 11.10 -4.86
CA ILE A 276 26.54 9.80 -5.41
C ILE A 276 27.56 10.03 -6.53
N THR A 277 28.32 8.98 -6.82
CA THR A 277 29.23 8.94 -7.96
C THR A 277 28.50 8.55 -9.24
N ASP A 278 29.09 8.81 -10.42
CA ASP A 278 28.45 8.53 -11.72
C ASP A 278 28.12 7.04 -11.90
N ASP A 279 28.93 6.14 -11.36
CA ASP A 279 28.71 4.68 -11.37
C ASP A 279 27.55 4.23 -10.45
N GLN A 280 27.15 5.06 -9.49
CA GLN A 280 26.03 4.78 -8.58
C GLN A 280 24.69 5.31 -9.09
N VAL A 281 24.68 6.20 -10.09
CA VAL A 281 23.45 6.82 -10.62
C VAL A 281 22.46 5.76 -11.10
N GLN A 282 22.94 4.83 -11.94
CA GLN A 282 22.10 3.76 -12.47
C GLN A 282 21.64 2.81 -11.36
N ALA A 283 22.54 2.44 -10.44
CA ALA A 283 22.19 1.55 -9.33
C ALA A 283 21.08 2.13 -8.43
N ARG A 284 21.14 3.43 -8.12
CA ARG A 284 20.11 4.10 -7.32
C ARG A 284 18.75 4.09 -8.03
N GLU A 285 18.76 4.34 -9.34
CA GLU A 285 17.56 4.29 -10.16
C GLU A 285 16.97 2.88 -10.23
N ASP A 286 17.80 1.88 -10.52
CA ASP A 286 17.38 0.47 -10.65
C ASP A 286 16.77 -0.05 -9.34
N VAL A 287 17.37 0.29 -8.19
CA VAL A 287 16.85 -0.09 -6.87
C VAL A 287 15.49 0.56 -6.61
N LEU A 288 15.34 1.87 -6.89
CA LEU A 288 14.05 2.54 -6.70
C LEU A 288 12.97 1.96 -7.63
N ALA A 289 13.32 1.73 -8.91
CA ALA A 289 12.41 1.13 -9.87
C ALA A 289 11.98 -0.28 -9.46
N HIS A 290 12.91 -1.09 -8.96
CA HIS A 290 12.61 -2.42 -8.42
C HIS A 290 11.63 -2.35 -7.25
N TYR A 291 11.88 -1.47 -6.29
CA TYR A 291 10.99 -1.29 -5.13
C TYR A 291 9.61 -0.77 -5.52
N LEU A 292 9.52 0.23 -6.41
CA LEU A 292 8.23 0.71 -6.92
C LEU A 292 7.46 -0.39 -7.65
N ALA A 293 8.15 -1.25 -8.42
CA ALA A 293 7.51 -2.39 -9.08
C ALA A 293 6.92 -3.38 -8.06
N LYS A 294 7.65 -3.69 -6.98
CA LYS A 294 7.17 -4.54 -5.88
C LYS A 294 5.96 -3.94 -5.17
N ILE A 295 6.01 -2.64 -4.86
CA ILE A 295 4.88 -1.93 -4.24
C ILE A 295 3.67 -1.92 -5.18
N SER A 296 3.87 -1.74 -6.49
CA SER A 296 2.77 -1.82 -7.46
C SER A 296 2.17 -3.22 -7.57
N ASP A 297 2.97 -4.27 -7.41
CA ASP A 297 2.49 -5.65 -7.38
C ASP A 297 1.61 -5.89 -6.14
N ILE A 298 2.01 -5.36 -4.97
CA ILE A 298 1.22 -5.40 -3.73
C ILE A 298 -0.11 -4.68 -3.93
N ALA A 299 -0.07 -3.43 -4.42
CA ALA A 299 -1.29 -2.66 -4.65
C ALA A 299 -2.24 -3.36 -5.62
N ALA A 300 -1.73 -3.94 -6.71
CA ALA A 300 -2.54 -4.69 -7.66
C ALA A 300 -3.14 -5.97 -7.05
N ASN A 301 -2.40 -6.68 -6.19
CA ASN A 301 -2.95 -7.82 -5.47
C ASN A 301 -4.09 -7.38 -4.53
N MET A 302 -3.92 -6.29 -3.75
CA MET A 302 -4.97 -5.78 -2.87
C MET A 302 -6.22 -5.31 -3.65
N HIS A 303 -6.03 -4.63 -4.77
CA HIS A 303 -7.13 -4.21 -5.65
C HIS A 303 -7.86 -5.36 -6.34
N SER A 304 -7.20 -6.51 -6.47
CA SER A 304 -7.80 -7.74 -6.99
C SER A 304 -8.77 -8.42 -6.01
N GLN A 305 -9.01 -7.85 -4.84
CA GLN A 305 -9.96 -8.36 -3.85
C GLN A 305 -11.18 -7.44 -3.72
N ASN A 306 -12.23 -7.94 -3.06
CA ASN A 306 -13.48 -7.19 -2.90
C ASN A 306 -13.37 -5.96 -1.95
N PRO A 307 -12.70 -6.01 -0.79
CA PRO A 307 -12.64 -4.85 0.11
C PRO A 307 -11.91 -3.65 -0.52
N CYS A 308 -12.36 -2.43 -0.23
CA CYS A 308 -11.67 -1.22 -0.67
C CYS A 308 -10.74 -0.72 0.41
N LEU A 309 -9.52 -0.31 0.04
CA LEU A 309 -8.62 0.39 0.94
C LEU A 309 -9.00 1.88 1.00
N ARG A 310 -8.94 2.45 2.20
CA ARG A 310 -8.84 3.90 2.42
C ARG A 310 -7.54 4.19 3.15
N PHE A 311 -7.05 5.40 2.92
CA PHE A 311 -5.78 5.89 3.43
C PHE A 311 -6.03 7.21 4.13
N GLU A 312 -5.96 7.18 5.46
CA GLU A 312 -6.18 8.30 6.35
C GLU A 312 -4.83 8.95 6.68
N THR A 313 -4.76 10.25 6.43
CA THR A 313 -3.57 11.09 6.52
C THR A 313 -3.71 12.06 7.71
N LEU A 314 -2.73 12.94 7.95
CA LEU A 314 -2.79 13.87 9.09
C LEU A 314 -4.11 14.66 9.23
N PRO A 315 -4.78 15.12 8.15
CA PRO A 315 -6.08 15.79 8.25
C PRO A 315 -7.23 14.88 8.70
N ASP A 316 -7.09 13.57 8.51
CA ASP A 316 -8.11 12.56 8.81
C ASP A 316 -7.92 11.95 10.21
N LEU A 317 -6.78 12.23 10.85
CA LEU A 317 -6.34 11.60 12.09
C LEU A 317 -6.24 12.62 13.23
N GLU A 318 -6.31 12.14 14.47
CA GLU A 318 -6.10 12.98 15.64
C GLU A 318 -4.68 13.58 15.64
N PRO A 319 -4.52 14.88 15.93
CA PRO A 319 -3.21 15.55 15.87
C PRO A 319 -2.24 15.12 16.98
N ARG A 320 -2.73 14.34 17.96
CA ARG A 320 -1.97 13.81 19.08
C ARG A 320 -2.09 12.29 19.09
N PHE A 321 -0.96 11.64 19.37
CA PHE A 321 -0.89 10.20 19.53
C PHE A 321 -1.66 9.75 20.77
N THR A 322 -2.34 8.61 20.65
CA THR A 322 -2.95 7.89 21.78
C THR A 322 -2.92 6.41 21.45
N GLU A 323 -2.26 5.60 22.29
CA GLU A 323 -2.09 4.16 22.08
C GLU A 323 -3.45 3.46 21.92
N ALA A 324 -4.41 3.82 22.77
CA ALA A 324 -5.75 3.24 22.78
C ALA A 324 -6.55 3.46 21.48
N SER A 325 -6.16 4.42 20.62
CA SER A 325 -6.85 4.65 19.35
C SER A 325 -6.63 3.54 18.33
N GLY A 326 -5.48 2.84 18.38
CA GLY A 326 -5.07 1.87 17.36
C GLY A 326 -4.85 2.44 15.95
N THR A 327 -4.99 3.76 15.75
CA THR A 327 -4.87 4.40 14.43
C THR A 327 -3.45 4.73 14.04
N MET A 328 -2.52 4.80 15.01
CA MET A 328 -1.12 5.13 14.79
C MET A 328 -0.19 4.29 15.66
N GLU A 329 1.04 4.14 15.20
CA GLU A 329 2.19 3.58 15.89
C GLU A 329 3.36 4.58 15.80
N PRO A 330 4.19 4.73 16.84
CA PRO A 330 5.38 5.56 16.77
C PRO A 330 6.52 4.89 15.98
N GLU A 331 7.28 5.66 15.19
CA GLU A 331 8.42 5.17 14.37
C GLU A 331 9.61 4.63 15.21
N TYR A 332 9.76 5.06 16.46
CA TYR A 332 10.98 4.81 17.22
C TYR A 332 10.90 3.54 18.09
N GLU A 333 11.83 2.62 17.81
CA GLU A 333 12.29 1.47 18.59
C GLU A 333 11.23 0.47 19.09
N VAL A 334 11.25 -0.69 18.41
CA VAL A 334 11.24 -2.07 18.94
C VAL A 334 10.46 -2.25 20.26
N ASP A 335 9.26 -2.80 20.11
CA ASP A 335 8.47 -3.41 21.19
C ASP A 335 8.10 -2.46 22.33
N LEU A 336 7.47 -1.31 22.02
CA LEU A 336 6.54 -0.75 23.02
C LEU A 336 5.50 -1.83 23.30
N PRO A 337 5.41 -2.34 24.54
CA PRO A 337 4.39 -3.31 24.88
C PRO A 337 3.03 -2.69 24.59
N LYS A 338 2.12 -3.47 24.02
CA LYS A 338 0.73 -3.04 23.85
C LYS A 338 0.20 -2.53 25.20
N GLY A 339 -0.39 -1.34 25.20
CA GLY A 339 -0.84 -0.62 26.39
C GLY A 339 0.18 0.35 27.02
N ASP A 340 1.37 0.53 26.42
CA ASP A 340 2.29 1.57 26.88
C ASP A 340 1.81 2.98 26.45
N THR A 341 1.33 3.74 27.42
CA THR A 341 0.78 5.10 27.24
C THR A 341 1.85 6.19 27.36
N LYS A 342 3.14 5.86 27.41
CA LYS A 342 4.25 6.82 27.60
C LYS A 342 4.24 7.97 26.59
N PHE A 343 3.77 7.72 25.38
CA PHE A 343 3.73 8.72 24.31
C PHE A 343 2.34 9.34 24.10
N ASP A 344 1.36 8.99 24.93
CA ASP A 344 0.02 9.57 24.82
C ASP A 344 0.05 11.09 24.98
N GLY A 345 -0.71 11.77 24.12
CA GLY A 345 -0.75 13.22 24.04
C GLY A 345 0.43 13.84 23.29
N CYS A 346 1.46 13.08 22.90
CA CYS A 346 2.53 13.59 22.05
C CYS A 346 1.96 14.04 20.71
N ARG A 347 2.41 15.21 20.24
CA ARG A 347 1.95 15.75 18.97
C ARG A 347 2.55 14.94 17.81
N VAL A 348 1.77 14.67 16.77
CA VAL A 348 2.24 14.01 15.55
C VAL A 348 2.88 15.04 14.62
N LEU A 349 4.09 14.77 14.13
CA LEU A 349 4.87 15.67 13.28
C LEU A 349 4.93 15.22 11.81
N LEU A 350 5.10 13.92 11.58
CA LEU A 350 5.25 13.32 10.25
C LEU A 350 4.67 11.91 10.26
N LEU A 351 4.03 11.50 9.17
CA LEU A 351 3.67 10.13 8.87
C LEU A 351 4.66 9.57 7.82
N GLN A 352 5.25 8.41 8.06
CA GLN A 352 5.98 7.68 7.03
C GLN A 352 5.04 6.97 6.06
N TYR A 353 3.90 6.50 6.59
CA TYR A 353 2.80 5.96 5.81
C TYR A 353 1.47 6.22 6.53
N PRO A 354 0.36 6.35 5.78
CA PRO A 354 -0.95 6.69 6.33
C PRO A 354 -1.55 5.54 7.15
N HIS A 355 -2.58 5.83 7.92
CA HIS A 355 -3.43 4.79 8.51
C HIS A 355 -4.19 4.11 7.37
N VAL A 356 -4.03 2.80 7.28
CA VAL A 356 -4.63 1.98 6.23
C VAL A 356 -5.81 1.26 6.83
N VAL A 357 -6.98 1.52 6.28
CA VAL A 357 -8.21 0.82 6.64
C VAL A 357 -8.81 0.17 5.41
N ARG A 358 -9.61 -0.87 5.63
CA ARG A 358 -10.42 -1.46 4.58
C ARG A 358 -11.89 -1.34 4.92
N ASP A 359 -12.68 -1.00 3.91
CA ASP A 359 -14.14 -1.05 3.97
C ASP A 359 -14.62 -2.27 3.19
N GLY A 360 -15.39 -3.12 3.84
CA GLY A 360 -15.97 -4.32 3.24
C GLY A 360 -15.92 -5.53 4.15
N TYR A 361 -16.57 -6.60 3.71
CA TYR A 361 -16.87 -7.78 4.52
C TYR A 361 -15.62 -8.47 5.08
N GLU A 362 -15.46 -8.46 6.41
CA GLU A 362 -14.75 -9.54 7.11
C GLU A 362 -15.72 -10.69 7.42
N ASN A 363 -16.96 -10.35 7.79
CA ASN A 363 -18.02 -11.30 8.20
C ASN A 363 -19.35 -11.16 7.44
N GLY A 364 -19.37 -10.48 6.28
CA GLY A 364 -20.61 -10.33 5.48
C GLY A 364 -21.56 -9.20 5.93
N MET A 365 -21.15 -8.35 6.88
CA MET A 365 -21.86 -7.12 7.26
C MET A 365 -21.32 -5.90 6.49
N GLU A 366 -22.20 -5.17 5.81
CA GLU A 366 -21.85 -3.93 5.10
C GLU A 366 -21.60 -2.82 6.12
N GLY A 367 -20.46 -2.14 6.03
CA GLY A 367 -20.16 -0.95 6.86
C GLY A 367 -19.09 -1.12 7.94
N GLU A 368 -18.49 -2.31 8.12
CA GLU A 368 -17.36 -2.47 9.02
C GLU A 368 -16.06 -1.93 8.38
N THR A 369 -15.48 -0.91 9.01
CA THR A 369 -14.14 -0.41 8.68
C THR A 369 -13.15 -1.09 9.59
N VAL A 370 -12.20 -1.81 8.99
CA VAL A 370 -11.19 -2.57 9.73
C VAL A 370 -9.82 -1.97 9.48
N THR A 371 -9.06 -1.73 10.55
CA THR A 371 -7.66 -1.33 10.45
C THR A 371 -6.86 -2.46 9.81
N VAL A 372 -6.29 -2.17 8.64
CA VAL A 372 -5.29 -3.01 8.00
C VAL A 372 -3.93 -2.73 8.61
N ARG A 373 -3.60 -1.46 8.83
CA ARG A 373 -2.36 -1.06 9.45
C ARG A 373 -2.44 0.34 10.06
N PRO A 374 -2.04 0.54 11.32
CA PRO A 374 -1.89 1.88 11.92
C PRO A 374 -0.95 2.78 11.11
N ALA A 375 -1.12 4.10 11.12
CA ALA A 375 -0.16 5.01 10.53
C ALA A 375 1.17 4.97 11.30
N LEU A 376 2.30 5.08 10.63
CA LEU A 376 3.60 5.16 11.33
C LEU A 376 4.04 6.62 11.49
N ALA A 377 4.08 7.07 12.74
CA ALA A 377 4.17 8.46 13.13
C ALA A 377 5.51 8.81 13.79
N VAL A 378 6.09 9.94 13.38
CA VAL A 378 7.17 10.63 14.09
C VAL A 378 6.52 11.63 15.04
N LEU A 379 6.87 11.55 16.33
CA LEU A 379 6.24 12.32 17.40
C LEU A 379 7.11 13.49 17.88
N ASP A 380 6.47 14.48 18.47
CA ASP A 380 7.08 15.58 19.21
C ASP A 380 7.43 15.13 20.63
N PHE A 381 8.72 15.14 20.97
CA PHE A 381 9.23 14.68 22.27
C PHE A 381 9.60 15.83 23.22
N THR A 382 9.29 17.08 22.89
CA THR A 382 9.66 18.25 23.72
C THR A 382 9.13 18.17 25.16
N ASN A 383 7.99 17.51 25.35
CA ASN A 383 7.30 17.40 26.62
C ASN A 383 7.43 16.01 27.28
N VAL A 384 8.21 15.09 26.69
CA VAL A 384 8.40 13.75 27.26
C VAL A 384 9.56 13.78 28.26
N PRO A 385 9.37 13.33 29.52
CA PRO A 385 10.43 13.32 30.53
C PRO A 385 11.68 12.58 30.05
N LYS A 386 12.85 13.19 30.27
CA LYS A 386 14.15 12.63 29.85
C LYS A 386 14.57 11.34 30.56
N GLU A 387 13.85 10.94 31.61
CA GLU A 387 14.19 9.80 32.48
C GLU A 387 13.91 8.42 31.84
N HIS A 388 13.40 8.40 30.61
CA HIS A 388 13.13 7.18 29.86
C HIS A 388 13.92 7.09 28.54
N HIS A 389 15.16 7.59 28.55
CA HIS A 389 16.10 7.57 27.43
C HIS A 389 17.19 6.53 27.62
#